data_AF-A0A813D2S7-F1
#
_entry.id   AF-A0A813D2S7-F1
#
_cell.length_a   1.000
_cell.length_b   1.000
_cell.length_c   1.000
_cell.angle_alpha   90.00
_cell.angle_beta   90.00
_cell.angle_gamma   90.00
#
_symmetry.space_group_name_H-M   'P 1'
#
loop_
_entity.id
_entity.type
_entity.pdbx_description
1 polymer ?
#
loop_
_entity_poly.entity_id
_entity_poly.type
_entity_poly.pdbx_seq_one_letter_code
_entity_poly.pdbx_strand_id
1 'polypeptide(L)'
;MAFEGLDPELNDMKIMTRPLRQEVAYLRAPPGSDPALAEDGFAVPAMLDIDTGVYMRPEVGGKILIGSVEPECDFPLEFVEDPDTGNPSLTDSHTNYAYRAALRMPGLALPSAADTQGVVAYYDVTEDWVPIYDRSLIPGYFMAIGTSGNQFKNAGVAGNLMAEIIVRCEDDPSYDHDAEPLQLPLEKSGCGTLDSGKFSRRRLVLDTSQSVLG
;
A
#
# COMPACT_ATOMS: atom_id res chain seq x y z
N MET A 1 -14.98 -2.97 -7.83
CA MET A 1 -14.94 -1.49 -8.06
C MET A 1 -15.83 -0.82 -7.03
N ALA A 2 -15.49 0.39 -6.55
CA ALA A 2 -16.33 1.11 -5.58
C ALA A 2 -17.69 1.57 -6.16
N PHE A 3 -17.83 1.60 -7.48
CA PHE A 3 -19.08 1.87 -8.19
C PHE A 3 -19.22 0.85 -9.33
N GLU A 4 -20.31 0.07 -9.31
CA GLU A 4 -20.71 -0.74 -10.47
C GLU A 4 -21.46 0.15 -11.45
N GLY A 5 -20.82 0.47 -12.58
CA GLY A 5 -21.44 1.25 -13.66
C GLY A 5 -20.50 2.27 -14.29
N LEU A 6 -20.58 2.38 -15.61
CA LEU A 6 -19.93 3.43 -16.41
C LEU A 6 -20.87 4.60 -16.68
N ASP A 7 -21.93 4.78 -15.88
CA ASP A 7 -22.83 5.91 -16.05
C ASP A 7 -22.05 7.21 -15.80
N PRO A 8 -21.76 8.01 -16.85
CA PRO A 8 -20.95 9.22 -16.71
C PRO A 8 -21.64 10.27 -15.85
N GLU A 9 -22.97 10.17 -15.64
CA GLU A 9 -23.72 11.02 -14.72
C GLU A 9 -23.47 10.66 -13.26
N LEU A 10 -22.96 9.46 -12.98
CA LEU A 10 -22.70 8.95 -11.63
C LEU A 10 -21.21 8.73 -11.33
N ASN A 11 -20.36 8.70 -12.36
CA ASN A 11 -18.92 8.47 -12.24
C ASN A 11 -18.11 9.34 -13.23
N ASP A 12 -17.34 10.28 -12.70
CA ASP A 12 -16.43 11.15 -13.46
C ASP A 12 -14.94 10.85 -13.20
N MET A 13 -14.65 9.70 -12.59
CA MET A 13 -13.30 9.26 -12.30
C MET A 13 -12.58 8.90 -13.61
N LYS A 14 -11.33 9.38 -13.75
CA LYS A 14 -10.42 9.00 -14.84
C LYS A 14 -9.41 7.94 -14.43
N ILE A 15 -9.28 7.68 -13.13
CA ILE A 15 -8.39 6.69 -12.55
C ILE A 15 -9.23 5.55 -11.99
N MET A 16 -8.91 4.32 -12.38
CA MET A 16 -9.59 3.12 -11.90
C MET A 16 -8.83 2.49 -10.73
N THR A 17 -9.55 1.74 -9.89
CA THR A 17 -8.94 0.90 -8.84
C THR A 17 -9.26 -0.57 -9.04
N ARG A 18 -8.28 -1.43 -8.72
CA ARG A 18 -8.44 -2.90 -8.77
C ARG A 18 -7.91 -3.53 -7.47
N PRO A 19 -8.63 -4.49 -6.86
CA PRO A 19 -8.11 -5.24 -5.73
C PRO A 19 -6.90 -6.07 -6.14
N LEU A 20 -5.77 -5.85 -5.49
CA LEU A 20 -4.56 -6.63 -5.63
C LEU A 20 -4.40 -7.54 -4.42
N ARG A 21 -4.24 -8.84 -4.67
CA ARG A 21 -3.96 -9.82 -3.63
C ARG A 21 -2.49 -9.78 -3.25
N GLN A 22 -2.22 -9.88 -1.96
CA GLN A 22 -0.89 -9.81 -1.39
C GLN A 22 -0.66 -10.86 -0.32
N GLU A 23 0.59 -11.29 -0.22
CA GLU A 23 1.03 -12.26 0.76
C GLU A 23 2.24 -11.73 1.52
N VAL A 24 2.36 -12.12 2.78
CA VAL A 24 3.60 -11.98 3.55
C VAL A 24 3.94 -13.31 4.20
N ALA A 25 5.23 -13.64 4.22
CA ALA A 25 5.75 -14.82 4.87
C ALA A 25 6.18 -14.52 6.31
N TYR A 26 5.89 -15.43 7.23
CA TYR A 26 6.40 -15.42 8.59
C TYR A 26 7.35 -16.59 8.79
N LEU A 27 8.64 -16.29 8.97
CA LEU A 27 9.67 -17.30 9.24
C LEU A 27 10.24 -17.14 10.62
N ARG A 28 10.72 -18.23 11.22
CA ARG A 28 11.50 -18.16 12.46
C ARG A 28 12.82 -17.47 12.17
N ALA A 29 13.24 -16.60 13.08
CA ALA A 29 14.58 -16.02 13.01
C ALA A 29 15.65 -17.13 13.12
N PRO A 30 16.84 -16.94 12.53
CA PRO A 30 17.95 -17.88 12.68
C PRO A 30 18.23 -18.26 14.14
N PRO A 31 18.55 -19.52 14.46
CA PRO A 31 18.85 -19.94 15.83
C PRO A 31 19.93 -19.08 16.48
N GLY A 32 19.67 -18.60 17.70
CA GLY A 32 20.60 -17.74 18.44
C GLY A 32 20.51 -16.25 18.08
N SER A 33 19.63 -15.85 17.15
CA SER A 33 19.33 -14.44 16.88
C SER A 33 18.04 -13.99 17.57
N ASP A 34 17.98 -12.72 17.96
CA ASP A 34 16.73 -12.04 18.31
C ASP A 34 16.32 -11.17 17.11
N PRO A 35 15.18 -11.47 16.45
CA PRO A 35 14.77 -10.65 15.31
C PRO A 35 14.39 -9.24 15.73
N ALA A 36 14.10 -8.96 17.01
CA ALA A 36 13.76 -7.62 17.48
C ALA A 36 14.98 -6.82 17.97
N LEU A 37 16.08 -7.47 18.36
CA LEU A 37 17.26 -6.84 18.95
C LEU A 37 18.55 -7.33 18.27
N ALA A 38 19.33 -6.39 17.74
CA ALA A 38 20.67 -6.65 17.24
C ALA A 38 21.66 -6.86 18.38
N GLU A 39 22.86 -7.40 18.06
CA GLU A 39 23.91 -7.72 19.04
C GLU A 39 24.39 -6.49 19.84
N ASP A 40 24.28 -5.30 19.25
CA ASP A 40 24.62 -4.01 19.86
C ASP A 40 23.51 -3.47 20.79
N GLY A 41 22.41 -4.21 20.95
CA GLY A 41 21.27 -3.87 21.79
C GLY A 41 20.28 -2.91 21.14
N PHE A 42 20.47 -2.51 19.88
CA PHE A 42 19.51 -1.70 19.15
C PHE A 42 18.43 -2.55 18.49
N ALA A 43 17.27 -1.95 18.21
CA ALA A 43 16.21 -2.62 17.48
C ALA A 43 16.68 -2.97 16.05
N VAL A 44 16.41 -4.19 15.62
CA VAL A 44 16.66 -4.58 14.22
C VAL A 44 15.75 -3.74 13.30
N PRO A 45 16.30 -3.02 12.31
CA PRO A 45 15.50 -2.17 11.45
C PRO A 45 14.63 -2.99 10.50
N ALA A 46 13.55 -2.36 10.01
CA ALA A 46 12.94 -2.84 8.77
C ALA A 46 13.95 -2.65 7.63
N MET A 47 14.15 -3.70 6.83
CA MET A 47 15.06 -3.71 5.70
C MET A 47 14.28 -3.84 4.41
N LEU A 48 14.73 -3.11 3.40
CA LEU A 48 14.27 -3.23 2.02
C LEU A 48 15.47 -3.62 1.18
N ASP A 49 15.40 -4.76 0.50
CA ASP A 49 16.44 -5.25 -0.39
C ASP A 49 15.87 -5.32 -1.81
N ILE A 50 16.19 -4.31 -2.62
CA ILE A 50 15.67 -4.17 -3.99
C ILE A 50 16.29 -5.22 -4.92
N ASP A 51 17.53 -5.67 -4.66
CA ASP A 51 18.20 -6.70 -5.48
C ASP A 51 17.47 -8.05 -5.38
N THR A 52 17.01 -8.39 -4.17
CA THR A 52 16.21 -9.60 -3.92
C THR A 52 14.70 -9.33 -3.95
N GLY A 53 14.29 -8.09 -4.17
CA GLY A 53 12.89 -7.66 -4.32
C GLY A 53 12.01 -7.94 -3.11
N VAL A 54 12.57 -7.97 -1.89
CA VAL A 54 11.80 -8.20 -0.66
C VAL A 54 12.07 -7.12 0.38
N TYR A 55 11.06 -6.83 1.20
CA TYR A 55 11.24 -6.15 2.47
C TYR A 55 11.10 -7.15 3.62
N MET A 56 11.77 -6.87 4.72
CA MET A 56 11.72 -7.71 5.92
C MET A 56 11.72 -6.88 7.19
N ARG A 57 11.00 -7.32 8.21
CA ARG A 57 10.99 -6.68 9.53
C ARG A 57 10.82 -7.70 10.66
N PRO A 58 11.19 -7.32 11.89
CA PRO A 58 10.88 -8.15 13.06
C PRO A 58 9.37 -8.38 13.18
N GLU A 59 8.98 -9.59 13.59
CA GLU A 59 7.59 -9.98 13.82
C GLU A 59 7.43 -10.68 15.18
N VAL A 60 6.24 -10.56 15.77
CA VAL A 60 5.95 -11.08 17.10
C VAL A 60 6.19 -12.59 17.18
N GLY A 61 6.66 -13.03 18.35
CA GLY A 61 6.94 -14.44 18.61
C GLY A 61 8.28 -14.93 18.04
N GLY A 62 9.28 -14.05 17.89
CA GLY A 62 10.61 -14.43 17.42
C GLY A 62 10.61 -14.80 15.93
N LYS A 63 9.85 -14.06 15.14
CA LYS A 63 9.70 -14.28 13.70
C LYS A 63 10.20 -13.08 12.90
N ILE A 64 10.36 -13.29 11.60
CA ILE A 64 10.64 -12.27 10.61
C ILE A 64 9.45 -12.26 9.64
N LEU A 65 8.86 -11.09 9.41
CA LEU A 65 7.94 -10.86 8.31
C LEU A 65 8.73 -10.57 7.06
N ILE A 66 8.43 -11.23 5.96
CA ILE A 66 9.01 -10.99 4.63
C ILE A 66 7.87 -10.75 3.65
N GLY A 67 7.93 -9.64 2.90
CA GLY A 67 6.97 -9.33 1.85
C GLY A 67 7.68 -8.86 0.58
N SER A 68 6.94 -8.80 -0.52
CA SER A 68 7.48 -8.35 -1.80
C SER A 68 7.49 -6.83 -1.94
N VAL A 69 8.37 -6.33 -2.81
CA VAL A 69 8.24 -4.98 -3.40
C VAL A 69 7.91 -5.04 -4.89
N GLU A 70 7.23 -6.10 -5.30
CA GLU A 70 6.75 -6.33 -6.65
C GLU A 70 7.86 -6.20 -7.72
N PRO A 71 9.00 -6.92 -7.59
CA PRO A 71 10.00 -6.97 -8.66
C PRO A 71 9.43 -7.65 -9.92
N GLU A 72 10.13 -7.48 -11.05
CA GLU A 72 9.72 -8.03 -12.36
C GLU A 72 9.39 -9.54 -12.32
N CYS A 73 10.07 -10.33 -11.49
CA CYS A 73 9.83 -11.77 -11.38
C CYS A 73 8.50 -12.16 -10.71
N ASP A 74 7.82 -11.21 -10.06
CA ASP A 74 6.51 -11.46 -9.44
C ASP A 74 5.35 -11.20 -10.43
N PHE A 75 5.63 -10.75 -11.65
CA PHE A 75 4.61 -10.50 -12.67
C PHE A 75 4.20 -11.78 -13.44
N PRO A 76 2.91 -11.93 -13.81
CA PRO A 76 1.82 -10.98 -13.57
C PRO A 76 1.33 -11.00 -12.11
N LEU A 77 1.02 -9.81 -11.57
CA LEU A 77 0.44 -9.67 -10.24
C LEU A 77 -1.00 -10.24 -10.20
N GLU A 78 -1.40 -10.75 -9.03
CA GLU A 78 -2.70 -11.39 -8.82
C GLU A 78 -3.80 -10.38 -8.47
N PHE A 79 -4.46 -9.83 -9.49
CA PHE A 79 -5.66 -9.03 -9.32
C PHE A 79 -6.90 -9.91 -9.20
N VAL A 80 -7.80 -9.58 -8.28
CA VAL A 80 -9.07 -10.29 -8.07
C VAL A 80 -10.26 -9.38 -8.38
N GLU A 81 -11.34 -9.97 -8.86
CA GLU A 81 -12.58 -9.22 -9.15
C GLU A 81 -13.31 -8.80 -7.87
N ASP A 82 -13.37 -9.73 -6.90
CA ASP A 82 -14.03 -9.53 -5.61
C ASP A 82 -13.11 -10.02 -4.47
N PRO A 83 -12.63 -9.11 -3.60
CA PRO A 83 -11.76 -9.47 -2.48
C PRO A 83 -12.44 -10.37 -1.44
N ASP A 84 -13.77 -10.40 -1.37
CA ASP A 84 -14.53 -11.25 -0.43
C ASP A 84 -14.56 -12.73 -0.87
N THR A 85 -14.25 -13.00 -2.14
CA THR A 85 -14.24 -14.36 -2.71
C THR A 85 -12.86 -14.84 -3.14
N GLY A 86 -11.82 -14.02 -2.96
CA GLY A 86 -10.45 -14.36 -3.35
C GLY A 86 -9.83 -15.49 -2.51
N ASN A 87 -8.77 -16.11 -3.04
CA ASN A 87 -8.09 -17.23 -2.39
C ASN A 87 -7.45 -16.82 -1.05
N PRO A 88 -7.89 -17.35 0.10
CA PRO A 88 -7.35 -16.99 1.40
C PRO A 88 -6.06 -17.77 1.76
N SER A 89 -5.63 -18.71 0.91
CA SER A 89 -4.49 -19.59 1.18
C SER A 89 -3.20 -19.02 0.61
N LEU A 90 -2.08 -19.23 1.30
CA LEU A 90 -0.74 -18.91 0.80
C LEU A 90 -0.42 -19.70 -0.48
N THR A 91 0.39 -19.11 -1.36
CA THR A 91 0.79 -19.71 -2.64
C THR A 91 2.31 -19.86 -2.71
N ASP A 92 2.83 -20.21 -3.88
CA ASP A 92 4.27 -20.27 -4.12
C ASP A 92 4.95 -18.90 -3.95
N SER A 93 4.20 -17.78 -4.05
CA SER A 93 4.72 -16.42 -3.78
C SER A 93 5.32 -16.32 -2.38
N HIS A 94 4.64 -16.83 -1.35
CA HIS A 94 5.17 -16.94 0.01
C HIS A 94 6.55 -17.63 0.06
N THR A 95 6.65 -18.78 -0.63
CA THR A 95 7.86 -19.58 -0.65
C THR A 95 8.98 -18.86 -1.42
N ASN A 96 8.64 -18.16 -2.51
CA ASN A 96 9.58 -17.33 -3.26
C ASN A 96 10.15 -16.20 -2.40
N TYR A 97 9.34 -15.57 -1.54
CA TYR A 97 9.82 -14.54 -0.62
C TYR A 97 10.81 -15.11 0.40
N ALA A 98 10.51 -16.30 0.94
CA ALA A 98 11.40 -17.02 1.84
C ALA A 98 12.75 -17.34 1.18
N TYR A 99 12.74 -17.84 -0.06
CA TYR A 99 13.97 -18.12 -0.82
C TYR A 99 14.81 -16.85 -1.06
N ARG A 100 14.16 -15.75 -1.45
CA ARG A 100 14.84 -14.47 -1.71
C ARG A 100 15.48 -13.90 -0.45
N ALA A 101 14.80 -13.98 0.69
CA ALA A 101 15.37 -13.59 1.99
C ALA A 101 16.54 -14.49 2.45
N ALA A 102 16.47 -15.80 2.18
CA ALA A 102 17.52 -16.75 2.55
C ALA A 102 18.86 -16.47 1.84
N LEU A 103 18.85 -15.79 0.68
CA LEU A 103 20.07 -15.32 0.01
C LEU A 103 20.90 -14.35 0.85
N ARG A 104 20.27 -13.63 1.79
CA ARG A 104 20.93 -12.68 2.71
C ARG A 104 21.12 -13.22 4.12
N MET A 105 20.42 -14.29 4.48
CA MET A 105 20.43 -14.86 5.82
C MET A 105 20.74 -16.37 5.78
N PRO A 106 22.03 -16.77 5.79
CA PRO A 106 22.42 -18.19 5.65
C PRO A 106 21.83 -19.13 6.72
N GLY A 107 21.51 -18.61 7.90
CA GLY A 107 20.89 -19.38 8.99
C GLY A 107 19.36 -19.41 8.97
N LEU A 108 18.73 -18.80 7.96
CA LEU A 108 17.27 -18.77 7.84
C LEU A 108 16.75 -20.14 7.38
N ALA A 109 15.99 -20.79 8.26
CA ALA A 109 15.33 -22.04 7.91
C ALA A 109 14.16 -21.77 6.96
N LEU A 110 14.12 -22.51 5.84
CA LEU A 110 12.96 -22.52 4.97
C LEU A 110 11.84 -23.34 5.62
N PRO A 111 10.57 -22.89 5.53
CA PRO A 111 9.45 -23.57 6.16
C PRO A 111 9.14 -24.88 5.43
N SER A 112 8.75 -25.90 6.19
CA SER A 112 8.06 -27.08 5.69
C SER A 112 6.55 -26.81 5.59
N ALA A 113 5.81 -27.72 4.97
CA ALA A 113 4.35 -27.63 4.94
C ALA A 113 3.69 -27.57 6.34
N ALA A 114 4.35 -28.09 7.38
CA ALA A 114 3.78 -28.12 8.74
C ALA A 114 3.97 -26.81 9.52
N ASP A 115 4.89 -25.94 9.09
CA ASP A 115 5.24 -24.69 9.78
C ASP A 115 5.20 -23.45 8.87
N THR A 116 4.66 -23.60 7.64
CA THR A 116 4.27 -22.48 6.79
C THR A 116 3.29 -21.55 7.52
N GLN A 117 3.70 -20.29 7.68
CA GLN A 117 2.89 -19.23 8.28
C GLN A 117 3.02 -17.95 7.47
N GLY A 118 1.94 -17.18 7.43
CA GLY A 118 1.88 -15.92 6.69
C GLY A 118 0.49 -15.30 6.80
N VAL A 119 0.30 -14.19 6.10
CA VAL A 119 -1.00 -13.54 5.94
C VAL A 119 -1.24 -13.31 4.46
N VAL A 120 -2.47 -13.57 4.04
CA VAL A 120 -3.02 -13.14 2.76
C VAL A 120 -3.94 -11.96 3.03
N ALA A 121 -3.78 -10.87 2.28
CA ALA A 121 -4.62 -9.69 2.37
C ALA A 121 -4.78 -9.04 0.99
N TYR A 122 -5.61 -8.00 0.92
CA TYR A 122 -5.86 -7.25 -0.30
C TYR A 122 -5.68 -5.76 -0.02
N TYR A 123 -5.25 -5.03 -1.04
CA TYR A 123 -5.42 -3.58 -1.10
C TYR A 123 -5.87 -3.19 -2.50
N ASP A 124 -6.49 -2.02 -2.62
CA ASP A 124 -6.93 -1.49 -3.90
C ASP A 124 -5.84 -0.64 -4.56
N VAL A 125 -5.56 -0.91 -5.83
CA VAL A 125 -4.44 -0.31 -6.58
C VAL A 125 -4.98 0.54 -7.71
N THR A 126 -4.47 1.77 -7.83
CA THR A 126 -4.70 2.65 -8.98
C THR A 126 -3.72 2.33 -10.11
N GLU A 127 -4.07 2.72 -11.33
CA GLU A 127 -3.22 2.54 -12.52
C GLU A 127 -1.80 3.13 -12.36
N ASP A 128 -1.68 4.20 -11.58
CA ASP A 128 -0.43 4.89 -11.28
C ASP A 128 0.09 4.63 -9.86
N TRP A 129 -0.53 3.76 -9.07
CA TRP A 129 -0.15 3.46 -7.69
C TRP A 129 -0.16 4.67 -6.72
N VAL A 130 -0.84 5.76 -7.11
CA VAL A 130 -1.06 6.94 -6.27
C VAL A 130 -2.49 6.91 -5.70
N PRO A 131 -2.71 7.22 -4.42
CA PRO A 131 -4.07 7.21 -3.85
C PRO A 131 -4.99 8.25 -4.48
N ILE A 132 -6.29 8.04 -4.31
CA ILE A 132 -7.33 9.02 -4.59
C ILE A 132 -7.79 9.59 -3.26
N TYR A 133 -7.53 10.88 -3.05
CA TYR A 133 -7.94 11.67 -1.89
C TYR A 133 -8.69 12.89 -2.42
N ASP A 134 -10.01 12.77 -2.57
CA ASP A 134 -10.78 13.74 -3.36
C ASP A 134 -12.27 13.75 -2.98
N ARG A 135 -12.99 14.78 -3.43
CA ARG A 135 -14.46 14.75 -3.52
C ARG A 135 -14.91 13.82 -4.63
N SER A 136 -16.17 13.39 -4.60
CA SER A 136 -16.81 12.69 -5.72
C SER A 136 -17.71 13.62 -6.54
N LEU A 137 -18.23 13.11 -7.66
CA LEU A 137 -19.31 13.76 -8.40
C LEU A 137 -20.60 13.89 -7.57
N ILE A 138 -20.82 12.97 -6.63
CA ILE A 138 -22.02 12.93 -5.78
C ILE A 138 -21.85 13.95 -4.63
N PRO A 139 -22.75 14.95 -4.50
CA PRO A 139 -22.66 15.94 -3.43
C PRO A 139 -22.63 15.31 -2.03
N GLY A 140 -21.72 15.78 -1.17
CA GLY A 140 -21.54 15.26 0.20
C GLY A 140 -20.76 13.95 0.31
N TYR A 141 -20.29 13.37 -0.79
CA TYR A 141 -19.48 12.14 -0.79
C TYR A 141 -18.02 12.42 -1.17
N PHE A 142 -17.11 11.89 -0.36
CA PHE A 142 -15.66 12.04 -0.48
C PHE A 142 -14.99 10.66 -0.47
N MET A 143 -13.83 10.56 -1.09
CA MET A 143 -13.14 9.30 -1.35
C MET A 143 -11.70 9.36 -0.84
N ALA A 144 -11.32 8.33 -0.07
CA ALA A 144 -9.96 8.05 0.32
C ALA A 144 -9.65 6.59 -0.02
N ILE A 145 -9.40 6.32 -1.30
CA ILE A 145 -9.34 4.97 -1.90
C ILE A 145 -8.10 4.82 -2.78
N GLY A 146 -7.88 3.64 -3.34
CA GLY A 146 -6.80 3.38 -4.28
C GLY A 146 -5.42 3.45 -3.63
N THR A 147 -5.33 3.04 -2.36
CA THR A 147 -4.16 3.31 -1.52
C THR A 147 -2.89 2.56 -1.94
N SER A 148 -3.00 1.63 -2.88
CA SER A 148 -1.88 1.03 -3.62
C SER A 148 -0.78 0.46 -2.71
N GLY A 149 -1.19 -0.08 -1.56
CA GLY A 149 -0.33 -0.81 -0.63
C GLY A 149 0.69 0.02 0.17
N ASN A 150 0.81 1.33 -0.07
CA ASN A 150 1.91 2.13 0.49
C ASN A 150 1.47 3.23 1.47
N GLN A 151 0.16 3.47 1.67
CA GLN A 151 -0.34 4.62 2.43
C GLN A 151 -0.53 4.40 3.93
N PHE A 152 -0.31 3.19 4.47
CA PHE A 152 -0.41 2.96 5.93
C PHE A 152 0.45 3.95 6.73
N LYS A 153 1.68 4.21 6.26
CA LYS A 153 2.62 5.17 6.88
C LYS A 153 2.16 6.63 6.77
N ASN A 154 1.28 6.93 5.82
CA ASN A 154 0.77 8.26 5.53
C ASN A 154 -0.65 8.49 6.09
N ALA A 155 -1.25 7.50 6.77
CA ALA A 155 -2.64 7.57 7.22
C ALA A 155 -2.95 8.84 8.05
N GLY A 156 -2.00 9.29 8.87
CA GLY A 156 -2.15 10.53 9.65
C GLY A 156 -2.27 11.78 8.78
N VAL A 157 -1.43 11.96 7.76
CA VAL A 157 -1.50 13.12 6.87
C VAL A 157 -2.64 13.00 5.87
N ALA A 158 -2.96 11.79 5.40
CA ALA A 158 -4.12 11.53 4.56
C ALA A 158 -5.43 11.90 5.28
N GLY A 159 -5.56 11.55 6.56
CA GLY A 159 -6.72 11.97 7.37
C GLY A 159 -6.83 13.49 7.51
N ASN A 160 -5.71 14.18 7.72
CA ASN A 160 -5.69 15.65 7.77
C ASN A 160 -6.10 16.27 6.42
N LEU A 161 -5.54 15.77 5.32
CA LEU A 161 -5.88 16.21 3.97
C LEU A 161 -7.38 16.05 3.70
N MET A 162 -7.93 14.87 3.98
CA MET A 162 -9.36 14.60 3.75
C MET A 162 -10.24 15.49 4.62
N ALA A 163 -9.89 15.73 5.88
CA ALA A 163 -10.64 16.63 6.75
C ALA A 163 -10.72 18.05 6.17
N GLU A 164 -9.60 18.60 5.71
CA GLU A 164 -9.55 19.93 5.11
C GLU A 164 -10.29 20.00 3.77
N ILE A 165 -10.22 18.96 2.93
CA ILE A 165 -11.00 18.88 1.68
C ILE A 165 -12.50 18.92 1.99
N ILE A 166 -12.94 18.11 2.97
CA ILE A 166 -14.35 18.01 3.37
C ILE A 166 -14.83 19.36 3.91
N VAL A 167 -14.14 19.94 4.89
CA VAL A 167 -14.51 21.23 5.50
C VAL A 167 -14.57 22.32 4.44
N ARG A 168 -13.54 22.43 3.59
CA ARG A 168 -13.48 23.48 2.57
C ARG A 168 -14.62 23.37 1.55
N CYS A 169 -14.99 22.15 1.13
CA CYS A 169 -16.06 21.92 0.17
C CYS A 169 -17.46 22.13 0.77
N GLU A 170 -17.67 21.75 2.03
CA GLU A 170 -18.97 21.84 2.70
C GLU A 170 -19.26 23.25 3.23
N ASP A 171 -18.24 23.97 3.71
CA ASP A 171 -18.42 25.34 4.25
C ASP A 171 -18.57 26.41 3.16
N ASP A 172 -18.06 26.15 1.95
CA ASP A 172 -18.12 27.09 0.83
C ASP A 172 -18.65 26.42 -0.44
N PRO A 173 -19.97 26.51 -0.69
CA PRO A 173 -20.59 25.96 -1.90
C PRO A 173 -20.07 26.57 -3.21
N SER A 174 -19.34 27.70 -3.18
CA SER A 174 -18.75 28.32 -4.37
C SER A 174 -17.34 27.81 -4.68
N TYR A 175 -16.75 27.02 -3.79
CA TYR A 175 -15.41 26.46 -3.99
C TYR A 175 -15.44 25.29 -4.95
N ASP A 176 -14.73 25.45 -6.08
CA ASP A 176 -14.50 24.40 -7.05
C ASP A 176 -13.17 23.71 -6.77
N HIS A 177 -13.20 22.61 -6.03
CA HIS A 177 -12.02 21.81 -5.71
C HIS A 177 -11.35 21.19 -6.96
N ASP A 178 -12.12 20.95 -8.02
CA ASP A 178 -11.58 20.37 -9.25
C ASP A 178 -10.82 21.43 -10.07
N ALA A 179 -11.23 22.70 -10.00
CA ALA A 179 -10.55 23.82 -10.65
C ALA A 179 -9.43 24.44 -9.79
N GLU A 180 -9.61 24.50 -8.48
CA GLU A 180 -8.67 25.08 -7.51
C GLU A 180 -8.36 24.07 -6.39
N PRO A 181 -7.52 23.04 -6.64
CA PRO A 181 -7.24 22.01 -5.65
C PRO A 181 -6.69 22.56 -4.34
N LEU A 182 -7.07 21.93 -3.23
CA LEU A 182 -6.68 22.34 -1.89
C LEU A 182 -5.16 22.29 -1.74
N GLN A 183 -4.60 23.34 -1.17
CA GLN A 183 -3.19 23.46 -0.86
C GLN A 183 -2.99 23.26 0.65
N LEU A 184 -2.61 22.05 1.07
CA LEU A 184 -2.48 21.68 2.49
C LEU A 184 -1.08 22.00 3.05
N PRO A 185 -0.92 22.92 4.01
CA PRO A 185 0.38 23.18 4.63
C PRO A 185 0.90 21.98 5.44
N LEU A 186 2.13 21.56 5.20
CA LEU A 186 2.79 20.45 5.91
C LEU A 186 3.54 20.96 7.15
N GLU A 187 2.80 21.55 8.10
CA GLU A 187 3.37 22.27 9.25
C GLU A 187 4.35 21.43 10.09
N LYS A 188 4.06 20.15 10.27
CA LYS A 188 4.89 19.25 11.10
C LYS A 188 6.25 18.93 10.48
N SER A 189 6.32 18.78 9.16
CA SER A 189 7.58 18.50 8.47
C SER A 189 8.29 19.77 8.00
N GLY A 190 7.56 20.89 7.88
CA GLY A 190 8.08 22.13 7.31
C GLY A 190 8.36 22.04 5.80
N CYS A 191 7.92 20.98 5.12
CA CYS A 191 8.23 20.71 3.71
C CYS A 191 7.35 21.50 2.72
N GLY A 192 6.80 22.64 3.13
CA GLY A 192 5.93 23.47 2.30
C GLY A 192 4.49 22.97 2.27
N THR A 193 3.91 22.91 1.07
CA THR A 193 2.47 22.68 0.87
C THR A 193 2.25 21.49 -0.05
N LEU A 194 1.27 20.65 0.30
CA LEU A 194 0.83 19.52 -0.47
C LEU A 194 -0.37 19.93 -1.35
N ASP A 195 -0.18 19.84 -2.66
CA ASP A 195 -1.23 20.07 -3.65
C ASP A 195 -2.13 18.83 -3.77
N SER A 196 -3.40 18.96 -3.35
CA SER A 196 -4.37 17.86 -3.41
C SER A 196 -4.70 17.41 -4.83
N GLY A 197 -4.45 18.25 -5.84
CA GLY A 197 -4.71 17.93 -7.24
C GLY A 197 -3.94 16.70 -7.72
N LYS A 198 -2.80 16.39 -7.08
CA LYS A 198 -2.00 15.18 -7.33
C LYS A 198 -2.75 13.88 -7.00
N PHE A 199 -3.74 13.95 -6.11
CA PHE A 199 -4.56 12.82 -5.67
C PHE A 199 -5.97 12.87 -6.26
N SER A 200 -6.25 13.79 -7.20
CA SER A 200 -7.57 13.92 -7.79
C SER A 200 -7.99 12.65 -8.53
N ARG A 201 -9.29 12.35 -8.49
CA ARG A 201 -9.91 11.30 -9.31
C ARG A 201 -9.89 11.62 -10.81
N ARG A 202 -9.72 12.89 -11.17
CA ARG A 202 -9.73 13.43 -12.55
C ARG A 202 -8.34 13.65 -13.14
N ARG A 203 -7.27 13.31 -12.39
CA ARG A 203 -5.89 13.41 -12.85
C ARG A 203 -5.61 12.51 -14.06
N LEU A 204 -4.51 12.78 -14.74
CA LEU A 204 -3.95 11.83 -15.70
C LEU A 204 -3.12 10.79 -14.94
N VAL A 205 -3.09 9.56 -15.46
CA VAL A 205 -2.22 8.49 -14.95
C VAL A 205 -0.78 9.01 -14.91
N LEU A 206 -0.17 8.94 -13.74
CA LEU A 206 1.19 9.39 -13.49
C LEU A 206 2.21 8.29 -13.86
N ASP A 207 3.43 8.73 -14.21
CA ASP A 207 4.56 7.83 -14.44
C ASP A 207 5.24 7.53 -13.09
N THR A 208 5.02 6.32 -12.58
CA THR A 208 5.46 5.87 -11.25
C THR A 208 6.22 4.55 -11.33
N SER A 209 6.76 4.09 -10.20
CA SER A 209 7.47 2.81 -10.17
C SER A 209 6.54 1.60 -10.37
N GLN A 210 5.22 1.79 -10.37
CA GLN A 210 4.20 0.74 -10.39
C GLN A 210 4.41 -0.36 -9.31
N SER A 211 4.83 0.06 -8.11
CA SER A 211 5.04 -0.80 -6.94
C SER A 211 4.71 -0.05 -5.65
N VAL A 212 4.77 -0.73 -4.49
CA VAL A 212 4.62 -0.08 -3.18
C VAL A 212 5.68 0.99 -2.86
N LEU A 213 6.74 1.11 -3.66
CA LEU A 213 7.75 2.15 -3.53
C LEU A 213 7.24 3.54 -3.96
N GLY A 214 6.19 3.58 -4.79
CA GLY A 214 5.61 4.82 -5.33
C GLY A 214 6.32 5.32 -6.57
#